data_AF-A0A2I0PNQ0-F1
#
_entry.id   AF-A0A2I0PNQ0-F1
#
_cell.length_a   1.000
_cell.length_b   1.000
_cell.length_c   1.000
_cell.angle_alpha   90.00
_cell.angle_beta   90.00
_cell.angle_gamma   90.00
#
_symmetry.space_group_name_H-M   'P 1'
#
loop_
_entity.id
_entity.type
_entity.pdbx_description
1 polymer ?
#
loop_
_entity_poly.entity_id
_entity_poly.type
_entity_poly.pdbx_seq_one_letter_code
_entity_poly.pdbx_strand_id
1 'polypeptide(L)'
;MSQDYEENAGGMSYRTLKGVDKSQIMGYLKGHDGTGSAEIHEKNVEYYLASIEKTISRLELARVRSEYANLPDEDFQTIDDKLNEGSKWLNDLKKNLKKTKDTSECLDKISYKKWHAVKLIPSSVEGYVITKSIQIKINRIKGNLSASGHRMHLRNAEKHNESSKKIFLELMQLNETSDLDNAEILRIKAFNDASTAQDILKTKFNQYPR
;
A
#
# COMPACT_ATOMS: atom_id res chain seq x y z
N MET A 1 -20.18 30.67 -11.22
CA MET A 1 -19.59 29.31 -11.13
C MET A 1 -19.90 28.83 -9.73
N SER A 2 -20.88 27.94 -9.56
CA SER A 2 -21.23 27.40 -8.25
C SER A 2 -20.12 26.46 -7.78
N GLN A 3 -19.59 26.71 -6.58
CA GLN A 3 -18.79 25.73 -5.85
C GLN A 3 -19.78 24.70 -5.29
N ASP A 4 -19.92 23.57 -5.97
CA ASP A 4 -20.66 22.44 -5.43
C ASP A 4 -19.81 21.79 -4.33
N TYR A 5 -20.34 21.81 -3.11
CA TYR A 5 -19.76 21.11 -1.96
C TYR A 5 -19.78 19.59 -2.21
N GLU A 6 -18.66 18.92 -1.92
CA GLU A 6 -18.47 17.49 -2.07
C GLU A 6 -19.10 16.75 -0.87
N GLU A 7 -20.25 16.12 -1.06
CA GLU A 7 -20.81 15.19 -0.08
C GLU A 7 -20.24 13.79 -0.32
N ASN A 8 -19.26 13.38 0.48
CA ASN A 8 -18.72 12.01 0.42
C ASN A 8 -19.69 11.02 1.07
N ALA A 9 -20.38 10.20 0.28
CA ALA A 9 -21.10 9.03 0.77
C ALA A 9 -20.22 7.77 0.58
N GLY A 10 -19.84 7.12 1.68
CA GLY A 10 -19.14 5.82 1.63
C GLY A 10 -17.74 5.83 1.00
N GLY A 11 -17.07 6.98 0.92
CA GLY A 11 -15.72 7.08 0.34
C GLY A 11 -15.65 7.00 -1.19
N MET A 12 -16.76 7.19 -1.90
CA MET A 12 -16.76 7.38 -3.35
C MET A 12 -16.93 8.85 -3.73
N SER A 13 -16.09 9.33 -4.66
CA SER A 13 -16.39 10.55 -5.41
C SER A 13 -17.49 10.25 -6.43
N TYR A 14 -18.58 11.02 -6.44
CA TYR A 14 -19.70 10.85 -7.39
C TYR A 14 -19.28 10.90 -8.87
N ARG A 15 -18.06 11.35 -9.18
CA ARG A 15 -17.52 11.43 -10.54
C ARG A 15 -17.17 10.08 -11.17
N THR A 16 -16.99 9.01 -10.39
CA THR A 16 -16.69 7.67 -10.94
C THR A 16 -17.92 6.91 -11.47
N LEU A 17 -19.14 7.45 -11.30
CA LEU A 17 -20.39 6.79 -11.70
C LEU A 17 -20.98 7.36 -13.00
N LYS A 18 -20.19 7.47 -14.07
CA LYS A 18 -20.74 7.76 -15.41
C LYS A 18 -21.66 6.61 -15.83
N GLY A 19 -22.99 6.84 -15.80
CA GLY A 19 -24.00 5.89 -16.25
C GLY A 19 -25.03 5.47 -15.19
N VAL A 20 -24.90 5.92 -13.94
CA VAL A 20 -25.91 5.67 -12.89
C VAL A 20 -26.97 6.78 -12.91
N ASP A 21 -28.24 6.40 -12.99
CA ASP A 21 -29.36 7.32 -12.91
C ASP A 21 -29.41 7.97 -11.52
N LYS A 22 -29.22 9.30 -11.50
CA LYS A 22 -29.24 10.11 -10.27
C LYS A 22 -30.60 10.07 -9.56
N SER A 23 -31.69 9.75 -10.26
CA SER A 23 -33.03 9.67 -9.66
C SER A 23 -33.14 8.56 -8.61
N GLN A 24 -32.44 7.44 -8.80
CA GLN A 24 -32.38 6.33 -7.84
C GLN A 24 -31.58 6.72 -6.57
N ILE A 25 -30.51 7.48 -6.72
CA ILE A 25 -29.70 8.02 -5.61
C ILE A 25 -30.50 9.06 -4.81
N MET A 26 -31.31 9.88 -5.49
CA MET A 26 -32.15 10.90 -4.83
C MET A 26 -33.41 10.33 -4.17
N GLY A 27 -33.98 9.23 -4.69
CA GLY A 27 -35.03 8.47 -3.99
C GLY A 27 -34.51 7.80 -2.72
N TYR A 28 -33.26 7.33 -2.76
CA TYR A 28 -32.49 6.72 -1.68
C TYR A 28 -32.18 7.68 -0.51
N LEU A 29 -31.78 8.93 -0.78
CA LEU A 29 -31.54 9.95 0.28
C LEU A 29 -32.81 10.38 1.02
N LYS A 30 -34.00 10.12 0.44
CA LYS A 30 -35.30 10.47 1.04
C LYS A 30 -35.88 9.39 1.95
N GLY A 31 -35.19 8.26 2.15
CA GLY A 31 -35.54 7.26 3.18
C GLY A 31 -36.87 6.52 2.97
N HIS A 32 -37.38 6.44 1.75
CA HIS A 32 -38.71 5.88 1.47
C HIS A 32 -38.74 4.39 1.08
N ASP A 33 -37.61 3.69 1.06
CA ASP A 33 -37.56 2.28 0.66
C ASP A 33 -36.67 1.44 1.60
N GLY A 34 -37.29 0.81 2.61
CA GLY A 34 -36.62 -0.01 3.63
C GLY A 34 -35.92 -1.26 3.05
N THR A 35 -36.43 -1.77 1.93
CA THR A 35 -35.85 -2.90 1.19
C THR A 35 -34.56 -2.52 0.47
N GLY A 36 -34.53 -1.36 -0.20
CA GLY A 36 -33.33 -0.84 -0.85
C GLY A 36 -32.20 -0.52 0.14
N SER A 37 -32.54 -0.05 1.34
CA SER A 37 -31.55 0.26 2.38
C SER A 37 -30.83 -0.99 2.92
N ALA A 38 -31.56 -2.10 3.12
CA ALA A 38 -30.99 -3.36 3.59
C ALA A 38 -30.06 -4.01 2.55
N GLU A 39 -30.48 -4.04 1.27
CA GLU A 39 -29.65 -4.59 0.18
C GLU A 39 -28.35 -3.77 -0.01
N ILE A 40 -28.41 -2.45 0.15
CA ILE A 40 -27.22 -1.58 0.06
C ILE A 40 -26.27 -1.83 1.24
N HIS A 41 -26.81 -1.99 2.45
CA HIS A 41 -26.00 -2.35 3.62
C HIS A 41 -25.26 -3.68 3.39
N GLU A 42 -25.97 -4.72 2.96
CA GLU A 42 -25.39 -6.03 2.65
C GLU A 42 -24.25 -5.90 1.62
N LYS A 43 -24.50 -5.20 0.51
CA LYS A 43 -23.47 -4.96 -0.53
C LYS A 43 -22.26 -4.19 -0.02
N ASN A 44 -22.46 -3.19 0.84
CA ASN A 44 -21.36 -2.43 1.43
C ASN A 44 -20.51 -3.33 2.34
N VAL A 45 -21.15 -4.13 3.19
CA VAL A 45 -20.45 -5.10 4.04
C VAL A 45 -19.67 -6.10 3.18
N GLU A 46 -20.29 -6.69 2.17
CA GLU A 46 -19.63 -7.62 1.24
C GLU A 46 -18.41 -7.00 0.54
N TYR A 47 -18.53 -5.75 0.07
CA TYR A 47 -17.43 -5.03 -0.55
C TYR A 47 -16.23 -4.88 0.40
N TYR A 48 -16.46 -4.44 1.64
CA TYR A 48 -15.37 -4.30 2.60
C TYR A 48 -14.78 -5.65 3.00
N LEU A 49 -15.60 -6.69 3.16
CA LEU A 49 -15.12 -8.05 3.43
C LEU A 49 -14.21 -8.57 2.31
N ALA A 50 -14.61 -8.42 1.05
CA ALA A 50 -13.79 -8.81 -0.10
C ALA A 50 -12.47 -8.00 -0.16
N SER A 51 -12.54 -6.70 0.13
CA SER A 51 -11.36 -5.83 0.17
C SER A 51 -10.40 -6.21 1.32
N ILE A 52 -10.93 -6.63 2.46
CA ILE A 52 -10.17 -7.13 3.62
C ILE A 52 -9.43 -8.41 3.21
N GLU A 53 -10.15 -9.38 2.65
CA GLU A 53 -9.58 -10.67 2.24
C GLU A 53 -8.46 -10.49 1.22
N LYS A 54 -8.68 -9.63 0.21
CA LYS A 54 -7.64 -9.25 -0.75
C LYS A 54 -6.41 -8.66 -0.06
N THR A 55 -6.60 -7.81 0.95
CA THR A 55 -5.49 -7.16 1.65
C THR A 55 -4.73 -8.15 2.54
N ILE A 56 -5.42 -9.06 3.23
CA ILE A 56 -4.81 -10.16 3.99
C ILE A 56 -3.95 -11.03 3.07
N SER A 57 -4.47 -11.46 1.92
CA SER A 57 -3.69 -12.27 0.97
C SER A 57 -2.44 -11.55 0.45
N ARG A 58 -2.49 -10.21 0.32
CA ARG A 58 -1.31 -9.41 -0.06
C ARG A 58 -0.30 -9.29 1.07
N LEU A 59 -0.73 -9.17 2.32
CA LEU A 59 0.17 -9.20 3.48
C LEU A 59 0.89 -10.54 3.55
N GLU A 60 0.17 -11.65 3.34
CA GLU A 60 0.75 -12.99 3.34
C GLU A 60 1.74 -13.19 2.19
N LEU A 61 1.40 -12.73 0.98
CA LEU A 61 2.34 -12.76 -0.14
C LEU A 61 3.61 -11.94 0.15
N ALA A 62 3.47 -10.78 0.80
CA ALA A 62 4.61 -9.95 1.20
C ALA A 62 5.49 -10.65 2.25
N ARG A 63 4.88 -11.37 3.22
CA ARG A 63 5.58 -12.21 4.19
C ARG A 63 6.44 -13.25 3.49
N VAL A 64 5.83 -14.08 2.66
CA VAL A 64 6.52 -15.13 1.90
C VAL A 64 7.67 -14.54 1.09
N ARG A 65 7.47 -13.40 0.43
CA ARG A 65 8.54 -12.72 -0.33
C ARG A 65 9.69 -12.24 0.55
N SER A 66 9.42 -11.77 1.76
CA SER A 66 10.46 -11.36 2.71
C SER A 66 11.26 -12.55 3.26
N GLU A 67 10.62 -13.71 3.47
CA GLU A 67 11.30 -14.94 3.88
C GLU A 67 12.33 -15.39 2.83
N TYR A 68 11.98 -15.32 1.55
CA TYR A 68 12.89 -15.67 0.45
C TYR A 68 13.96 -14.61 0.14
N ALA A 69 13.91 -13.44 0.79
CA ALA A 69 14.80 -12.33 0.47
C ALA A 69 16.15 -12.38 1.21
N ASN A 70 16.38 -13.36 2.09
CA ASN A 70 17.59 -13.49 2.91
C ASN A 70 17.97 -12.18 3.62
N LEU A 71 16.98 -11.55 4.23
CA LEU A 71 17.17 -10.31 4.99
C LEU A 71 17.90 -10.59 6.32
N PRO A 72 18.60 -9.60 6.89
CA PRO A 72 19.03 -9.64 8.28
C PRO A 72 17.85 -9.89 9.22
N ASP A 73 18.07 -10.64 10.31
CA ASP A 73 17.02 -11.02 11.26
C ASP A 73 16.22 -9.82 11.81
N GLU A 74 16.90 -8.70 12.12
CA GLU A 74 16.27 -7.47 12.60
C GLU A 74 15.32 -6.85 11.56
N ASP A 75 15.71 -6.88 10.29
CA ASP A 75 14.88 -6.39 9.17
C ASP A 75 13.66 -7.29 8.98
N PHE A 76 13.86 -8.61 9.05
CA PHE A 76 12.78 -9.58 8.92
C PHE A 76 11.77 -9.44 10.08
N GLN A 77 12.25 -9.34 11.33
CA GLN A 77 11.39 -9.17 12.49
C GLN A 77 10.54 -7.90 12.39
N THR A 78 11.13 -6.78 11.95
CA THR A 78 10.41 -5.52 11.76
C THR A 78 9.29 -5.65 10.72
N ILE A 79 9.57 -6.34 9.61
CA ILE A 79 8.57 -6.63 8.57
C ILE A 79 7.47 -7.53 9.13
N ASP A 80 7.85 -8.61 9.81
CA ASP A 80 6.92 -9.60 10.32
C ASP A 80 5.95 -8.99 11.34
N ASP A 81 6.47 -8.20 12.28
CA ASP A 81 5.67 -7.46 13.26
C ASP A 81 4.63 -6.58 12.58
N LYS A 82 5.01 -5.87 11.50
CA LYS A 82 4.09 -5.00 10.77
C LYS A 82 3.05 -5.75 9.96
N LEU A 83 3.43 -6.86 9.33
CA LEU A 83 2.49 -7.73 8.61
C LEU A 83 1.50 -8.39 9.59
N ASN A 84 1.97 -8.81 10.76
CA ASN A 84 1.15 -9.35 11.84
C ASN A 84 0.18 -8.32 12.40
N GLU A 85 0.64 -7.11 12.67
CA GLU A 85 -0.19 -6.00 13.16
C GLU A 85 -1.33 -5.69 12.17
N GLY A 86 -1.00 -5.54 10.88
CA GLY A 86 -1.98 -5.30 9.82
C GLY A 86 -2.98 -6.44 9.67
N SER A 87 -2.51 -7.69 9.69
CA SER A 87 -3.37 -8.88 9.57
C SER A 87 -4.31 -9.03 10.76
N LYS A 88 -3.83 -8.79 11.98
CA LYS A 88 -4.64 -8.82 13.19
C LYS A 88 -5.76 -7.78 13.12
N TRP A 89 -5.42 -6.54 12.77
CA TRP A 89 -6.41 -5.48 12.65
C TRP A 89 -7.48 -5.78 11.58
N LEU A 90 -7.07 -6.29 10.41
CA LEU A 90 -8.00 -6.68 9.34
C LEU A 90 -8.95 -7.81 9.78
N ASN A 91 -8.45 -8.80 10.52
CA ASN A 91 -9.27 -9.88 11.05
C ASN A 91 -10.27 -9.39 12.10
N ASP A 92 -9.89 -8.44 12.95
CA ASP A 92 -10.79 -7.83 13.93
C ASP A 92 -11.85 -6.96 13.24
N LEU A 93 -11.46 -6.16 12.24
CA LEU A 93 -12.39 -5.39 11.42
C LEU A 93 -13.38 -6.30 10.70
N LYS A 94 -12.92 -7.42 10.11
CA LYS A 94 -13.77 -8.43 9.46
C LYS A 94 -14.85 -8.95 10.40
N LYS A 95 -14.49 -9.27 11.66
CA LYS A 95 -15.44 -9.74 12.67
C LYS A 95 -16.45 -8.67 13.08
N ASN A 96 -16.02 -7.41 13.13
CA ASN A 96 -16.89 -6.29 13.49
C ASN A 96 -17.88 -5.97 12.37
N LEU A 97 -17.45 -5.94 11.11
CA LEU A 97 -18.33 -5.67 9.96
C LEU A 97 -19.42 -6.74 9.78
N LYS A 98 -19.15 -8.00 10.11
CA LYS A 98 -20.18 -9.05 10.07
C LYS A 98 -21.30 -8.89 11.12
N LYS A 99 -21.14 -7.99 12.09
CA LYS A 99 -22.09 -7.77 13.18
C LYS A 99 -22.88 -6.47 13.03
N THR A 100 -22.60 -5.67 12.00
CA THR A 100 -23.23 -4.36 11.82
C THR A 100 -24.65 -4.53 11.31
N LYS A 101 -25.57 -3.74 11.86
CA LYS A 101 -27.01 -3.84 11.56
C LYS A 101 -27.44 -2.92 10.42
N ASP A 102 -26.69 -1.84 10.20
CA ASP A 102 -26.96 -0.83 9.20
C ASP A 102 -25.67 -0.19 8.65
N THR A 103 -25.85 0.61 7.60
CA THR A 103 -24.77 1.29 6.89
C THR A 103 -24.02 2.29 7.79
N SER A 104 -24.71 2.97 8.72
CA SER A 104 -24.06 3.94 9.61
C SER A 104 -23.10 3.22 10.56
N GLU A 105 -23.57 2.15 11.20
CA GLU A 105 -22.75 1.33 12.07
C GLU A 105 -21.57 0.72 11.32
N CYS A 106 -21.78 0.30 10.06
CA CYS A 106 -20.73 -0.19 9.17
C CYS A 106 -19.62 0.85 8.95
N LEU A 107 -19.99 2.07 8.57
CA LEU A 107 -19.04 3.16 8.32
C LEU A 107 -18.30 3.58 9.60
N ASP A 108 -18.97 3.57 10.75
CA ASP A 108 -18.34 3.89 12.05
C ASP A 108 -17.26 2.89 12.46
N LYS A 109 -17.33 1.63 12.00
CA LYS A 109 -16.26 0.64 12.27
C LYS A 109 -15.01 0.88 11.42
N ILE A 110 -15.11 1.65 10.34
CA ILE A 110 -14.06 1.75 9.34
C ILE A 110 -13.27 3.05 9.56
N SER A 111 -12.10 2.91 10.19
CA SER A 111 -11.11 3.98 10.19
C SER A 111 -10.50 4.09 8.80
N TYR A 112 -10.97 5.05 8.00
CA TYR A 112 -10.44 5.32 6.65
C TYR A 112 -8.91 5.46 6.66
N LYS A 113 -8.37 6.20 7.63
CA LYS A 113 -6.93 6.43 7.69
C LYS A 113 -6.14 5.15 8.03
N LYS A 114 -6.62 4.35 8.98
CA LYS A 114 -5.98 3.07 9.32
C LYS A 114 -6.05 2.08 8.17
N TRP A 115 -7.19 2.02 7.50
CA TRP A 115 -7.41 1.19 6.33
C TRP A 115 -6.38 1.46 5.24
N HIS A 116 -6.18 2.73 4.91
CA HIS A 116 -5.18 3.15 3.91
C HIS A 116 -3.74 2.86 4.35
N ALA A 117 -3.40 3.13 5.62
CA ALA A 117 -2.09 2.78 6.17
C ALA A 117 -1.80 1.28 6.05
N VAL A 118 -2.75 0.42 6.45
CA VAL A 118 -2.59 -1.04 6.36
C VAL A 118 -2.50 -1.53 4.91
N LYS A 119 -3.25 -0.93 4.00
CA LYS A 119 -3.19 -1.26 2.55
C LYS A 119 -1.83 -0.97 1.92
N LEU A 120 -1.06 -0.05 2.48
CA LEU A 120 0.27 0.32 1.99
C LEU A 120 1.35 -0.67 2.43
N ILE A 121 1.18 -1.32 3.59
CA ILE A 121 2.16 -2.25 4.17
C ILE A 121 2.71 -3.26 3.14
N PRO A 122 1.88 -4.01 2.38
CA PRO A 122 2.42 -4.98 1.42
C PRO A 122 3.37 -4.36 0.39
N SER A 123 2.99 -3.20 -0.17
CA SER A 123 3.82 -2.52 -1.18
C SER A 123 5.10 -1.93 -0.59
N SER A 124 5.04 -1.45 0.66
CA SER A 124 6.21 -0.94 1.38
C SER A 124 7.20 -2.06 1.69
N VAL A 125 6.71 -3.23 2.12
CA VAL A 125 7.53 -4.43 2.35
C VAL A 125 8.18 -4.92 1.05
N GLU A 126 7.41 -5.06 -0.03
CA GLU A 126 7.95 -5.48 -1.33
C GLU A 126 9.01 -4.49 -1.84
N GLY A 127 8.75 -3.19 -1.73
CA GLY A 127 9.72 -2.15 -2.06
C GLY A 127 11.00 -2.26 -1.25
N TYR A 128 10.88 -2.44 0.06
CA TYR A 128 12.03 -2.62 0.94
C TYR A 128 12.88 -3.85 0.57
N VAL A 129 12.23 -5.00 0.33
CA VAL A 129 12.89 -6.23 -0.15
C VAL A 129 13.65 -5.98 -1.45
N ILE A 130 13.05 -5.27 -2.40
CA ILE A 130 13.70 -4.90 -3.66
C ILE A 130 14.96 -4.06 -3.39
N THR A 131 14.88 -3.06 -2.51
CA THR A 131 16.05 -2.21 -2.21
C THR A 131 17.19 -2.99 -1.55
N LYS A 132 16.87 -4.02 -0.74
CA LYS A 132 17.88 -4.91 -0.15
C LYS A 132 18.55 -5.78 -1.21
N SER A 133 17.78 -6.33 -2.15
CA SER A 133 18.33 -7.06 -3.30
C SER A 133 19.26 -6.20 -4.15
N ILE A 134 18.86 -4.95 -4.43
CA ILE A 134 19.69 -3.97 -5.14
C ILE A 134 20.99 -3.70 -4.34
N GLN A 135 20.89 -3.53 -3.02
CA GLN A 135 22.06 -3.26 -2.16
C GLN A 135 23.07 -4.42 -2.17
N ILE A 136 22.59 -5.67 -2.11
CA ILE A 136 23.45 -6.86 -2.22
C ILE A 136 24.24 -6.82 -3.53
N LYS A 137 23.56 -6.50 -4.65
CA LYS A 137 24.23 -6.38 -5.95
C LYS A 137 25.25 -5.25 -5.97
N ILE A 138 24.94 -4.09 -5.39
CA ILE A 138 25.88 -2.97 -5.24
C ILE A 138 27.13 -3.41 -4.49
N ASN A 139 26.97 -4.07 -3.34
CA ASN A 139 28.08 -4.52 -2.49
C ASN A 139 28.99 -5.52 -3.22
N ARG A 140 28.41 -6.46 -3.97
CA ARG A 140 29.17 -7.41 -4.80
C ARG A 140 29.99 -6.71 -5.90
N ILE A 141 29.39 -5.74 -6.58
CA ILE A 141 30.08 -4.95 -7.61
C ILE A 141 31.23 -4.14 -6.99
N LYS A 142 31.02 -3.53 -5.81
CA LYS A 142 32.08 -2.80 -5.07
C LYS A 142 33.29 -3.68 -4.77
N GLY A 143 33.07 -4.92 -4.31
CA GLY A 143 34.14 -5.85 -3.99
C GLY A 143 35.01 -6.28 -5.18
N ASN A 144 34.46 -6.25 -6.40
CA ASN A 144 35.14 -6.70 -7.63
C ASN A 144 35.68 -5.56 -8.51
N LEU A 145 35.53 -4.29 -8.08
CA LEU A 145 35.89 -3.12 -8.89
C LEU A 145 37.37 -2.76 -8.74
N SER A 146 38.21 -3.25 -9.65
CA SER A 146 39.53 -2.66 -9.92
C SER A 146 39.34 -1.36 -10.73
N ALA A 147 39.70 -0.22 -10.14
CA ALA A 147 39.68 1.17 -10.68
C ALA A 147 39.68 1.29 -12.23
N SER A 148 38.96 2.17 -12.93
CA SER A 148 38.16 3.37 -12.64
C SER A 148 37.30 3.68 -13.88
N GLY A 149 36.15 4.32 -13.70
CA GLY A 149 35.21 4.69 -14.78
C GLY A 149 33.75 4.56 -14.35
N HIS A 150 33.39 3.46 -13.68
CA HIS A 150 32.01 3.18 -13.26
C HIS A 150 31.66 3.60 -11.82
N ARG A 151 32.62 4.13 -11.04
CA ARG A 151 32.40 4.53 -9.63
C ARG A 151 31.28 5.55 -9.46
N MET A 152 31.18 6.53 -10.37
CA MET A 152 30.12 7.54 -10.32
C MET A 152 28.74 6.91 -10.53
N HIS A 153 28.60 6.00 -11.49
CA HIS A 153 27.35 5.27 -11.72
C HIS A 153 26.96 4.42 -10.51
N LEU A 154 27.91 3.73 -9.89
CA LEU A 154 27.64 2.93 -8.69
C LEU A 154 27.19 3.78 -7.52
N ARG A 155 27.86 4.93 -7.29
CA ARG A 155 27.47 5.89 -6.26
C ARG A 155 26.06 6.47 -6.51
N ASN A 156 25.72 6.73 -7.76
CA ASN A 156 24.38 7.20 -8.13
C ASN A 156 23.33 6.11 -7.86
N ALA A 157 23.59 4.86 -8.25
CA ALA A 157 22.68 3.75 -7.97
C ALA A 157 22.46 3.56 -6.45
N GLU A 158 23.53 3.64 -5.66
CA GLU A 158 23.46 3.57 -4.19
C GLU A 158 22.65 4.72 -3.59
N LYS A 159 22.85 5.95 -4.08
CA LYS A 159 22.08 7.11 -3.61
C LYS A 159 20.57 6.92 -3.84
N HIS A 160 20.17 6.48 -5.03
CA HIS A 160 18.76 6.22 -5.32
C HIS A 160 18.21 5.04 -4.50
N ASN A 161 19.01 3.97 -4.32
CA ASN A 161 18.61 2.82 -3.51
C ASN A 161 18.37 3.19 -2.04
N GLU A 162 19.29 3.92 -1.41
CA GLU A 162 19.14 4.35 -0.01
C GLU A 162 18.00 5.38 0.17
N SER A 163 17.79 6.27 -0.82
CA SER A 163 16.61 7.16 -0.85
C SER A 163 15.31 6.35 -0.83
N SER A 164 15.18 5.38 -1.73
CA SER A 164 14.01 4.51 -1.86
C SER A 164 13.77 3.68 -0.60
N LYS A 165 14.84 3.06 -0.06
CA LYS A 165 14.81 2.23 1.15
C LYS A 165 14.28 3.02 2.35
N LYS A 166 14.78 4.25 2.56
CA LYS A 166 14.32 5.12 3.64
C LYS A 166 12.82 5.39 3.52
N ILE A 167 12.35 5.73 2.32
CA ILE A 167 10.92 5.99 2.10
C ILE A 167 10.09 4.73 2.34
N PHE A 168 10.50 3.55 1.87
CA PHE A 168 9.74 2.32 2.10
C PHE A 168 9.66 1.95 3.59
N LEU A 169 10.71 2.20 4.36
CA LEU A 169 10.67 2.05 5.83
C LEU A 169 9.65 3.02 6.45
N GLU A 170 9.67 4.29 6.06
CA GLU A 170 8.69 5.29 6.53
C GLU A 170 7.25 4.89 6.19
N LEU A 171 7.01 4.44 4.95
CA LEU A 171 5.70 3.99 4.48
C LEU A 171 5.20 2.72 5.20
N MET A 172 6.09 1.91 5.77
CA MET A 172 5.73 0.74 6.57
C MET A 172 5.25 1.11 7.97
N GLN A 173 5.60 2.32 8.44
CA GLN A 173 5.28 2.83 9.78
C GLN A 173 4.06 3.77 9.78
N LEU A 174 3.34 3.90 8.66
CA LEU A 174 2.14 4.75 8.56
C LEU A 174 1.06 4.31 9.55
N ASN A 175 0.32 5.29 10.06
CA ASN A 175 -0.77 5.10 10.99
C ASN A 175 -1.90 6.13 10.74
N GLU A 176 -2.90 6.17 11.61
CA GLU A 176 -4.08 7.04 11.49
C GLU A 176 -3.77 8.55 11.54
N THR A 177 -2.60 8.93 12.02
CA THR A 177 -2.16 10.33 12.09
C THR A 177 -1.30 10.74 10.91
N SER A 178 -0.94 9.81 10.04
CA SER A 178 -0.09 10.07 8.88
C SER A 178 -0.81 10.84 7.77
N ASP A 179 -0.04 11.59 6.99
CA ASP A 179 -0.49 12.19 5.73
C ASP A 179 -0.45 11.15 4.61
N LEU A 180 -1.62 10.60 4.29
CA LEU A 180 -1.77 9.50 3.33
C LEU A 180 -1.67 9.96 1.88
N ASP A 181 -2.00 11.21 1.59
CA ASP A 181 -1.89 11.75 0.23
C ASP A 181 -0.41 11.93 -0.11
N ASN A 182 0.36 12.49 0.83
CA ASN A 182 1.81 12.57 0.70
C ASN A 182 2.45 11.17 0.68
N ALA A 183 1.92 10.20 1.43
CA ALA A 183 2.42 8.82 1.41
C ALA A 183 2.34 8.17 0.02
N GLU A 184 1.26 8.38 -0.73
CA GLU A 184 1.15 7.86 -2.10
C GLU A 184 2.15 8.51 -3.07
N ILE A 185 2.38 9.83 -2.93
CA ILE A 185 3.40 10.55 -3.70
C ILE A 185 4.79 9.98 -3.39
N LEU A 186 5.10 9.78 -2.10
CA LEU A 186 6.34 9.19 -1.64
C LEU A 186 6.51 7.76 -2.14
N ARG A 187 5.44 6.95 -2.16
CA ARG A 187 5.47 5.58 -2.70
C ARG A 187 5.90 5.57 -4.17
N ILE A 188 5.28 6.41 -5.00
CA ILE A 188 5.63 6.52 -6.43
C ILE A 188 7.10 6.95 -6.58
N LYS A 189 7.53 7.96 -5.82
CA LYS A 189 8.93 8.42 -5.81
C LYS A 189 9.89 7.30 -5.44
N ALA A 190 9.60 6.53 -4.40
CA ALA A 190 10.45 5.41 -3.95
C ALA A 190 10.58 4.33 -5.03
N PHE A 191 9.50 3.97 -5.72
CA PHE A 191 9.55 3.03 -6.85
C PHE A 191 10.38 3.57 -8.01
N ASN A 192 10.24 4.85 -8.36
CA ASN A 192 11.03 5.48 -9.42
C ASN A 192 12.53 5.51 -9.08
N ASP A 193 12.88 5.82 -7.82
CA ASP A 193 14.26 5.78 -7.35
C ASP A 193 14.82 4.34 -7.38
N ALA A 194 14.09 3.34 -6.89
CA ALA A 194 14.51 1.94 -6.96
C ALA A 194 14.70 1.45 -8.41
N SER A 195 13.79 1.84 -9.31
CA SER A 195 13.91 1.52 -10.75
C SER A 195 15.16 2.16 -11.34
N THR A 196 15.40 3.43 -11.05
CA THR A 196 16.58 4.17 -11.52
C THR A 196 17.87 3.50 -11.05
N ALA A 197 17.94 3.10 -9.77
CA ALA A 197 19.07 2.34 -9.24
C ALA A 197 19.26 1.02 -10.01
N GLN A 198 18.18 0.26 -10.22
CA GLN A 198 18.23 -1.01 -10.92
C GLN A 198 18.67 -0.85 -12.39
N ASP A 199 18.22 0.19 -13.08
CA ASP A 199 18.54 0.46 -14.48
C ASP A 199 20.00 0.88 -14.66
N ILE A 200 20.55 1.65 -13.73
CA ILE A 200 22.00 1.93 -13.71
C ILE A 200 22.78 0.62 -13.55
N LEU A 201 22.36 -0.26 -12.64
CA LEU A 201 23.02 -1.55 -12.42
C LEU A 201 22.92 -2.48 -13.65
N LYS A 202 21.77 -2.52 -14.33
CA LYS A 202 21.60 -3.32 -15.55
C LYS A 202 22.44 -2.77 -16.69
N THR A 203 22.42 -1.46 -16.93
CA THR A 203 23.06 -0.85 -18.11
C THR A 203 24.57 -0.73 -17.98
N LYS A 204 25.08 -0.46 -16.77
CA LYS A 204 26.51 -0.19 -16.55
C LYS A 204 27.27 -1.38 -15.96
N PHE A 205 26.57 -2.39 -15.44
CA PHE A 205 27.17 -3.52 -14.71
C PHE A 205 26.59 -4.88 -15.11
N ASN A 206 26.02 -5.02 -16.32
CA ASN A 206 25.41 -6.27 -16.79
C ASN A 206 26.37 -7.47 -16.80
N GLN A 207 27.68 -7.21 -16.87
CA GLN A 207 28.75 -8.22 -16.86
C GLN A 207 29.05 -8.82 -15.48
N TYR A 208 28.46 -8.29 -14.41
CA TYR A 208 28.57 -8.87 -13.06
C TYR A 208 27.33 -9.76 -12.83
N PRO A 209 27.48 -11.10 -12.84
CA PRO A 209 26.34 -12.03 -12.80
C PRO A 209 25.51 -11.89 -11.52
N ARG A 210 24.26 -12.39 -11.59
CA ARG A 210 23.29 -12.43 -10.48
C ARG A 210 23.88 -13.08 -9.24
#